data_AF-A0A415MAL5-F1
#
_entry.id   AF-A0A415MAL5-F1
#
_cell.length_a   1.000
_cell.length_b   1.000
_cell.length_c   1.000
_cell.angle_alpha   90.00
_cell.angle_beta   90.00
_cell.angle_gamma   90.00
#
_symmetry.space_group_name_H-M   'P 1'
#
loop_
_entity.id
_entity.type
_entity.pdbx_description
1 polymer ?
#
loop_
_entity_poly.entity_id
_entity_poly.type
_entity_poly.pdbx_seq_one_letter_code
_entity_poly.pdbx_strand_id
1 'polypeptide(L)'
;MLYPVLTQSRLLSDLSGVWNFKLDNGKGFEEKWYEKPLKDADTMPVPASYNDLKEGTDFRDHYGWVFYQRNISVPEYVKSQRIVLRCAAVTHYAMIYLNGKLICEHKGGFLPFEVELNDHLQDGDNLLTIAVNNVIDYTTLPVGGKANMMSGMMGGMGAGASDKPQNNPNFDFFNYCGITRPVKIYTTPETYINDITVTADIDFTKEEPSAVLNYNVEIKGKDYNNITCKVELFDEEGTKLSETEGSEGTFEINNVRLWQPLNAYLYKIKVTAGQDVYTLPYGVRSVRVDGTKFLINEKPFYFKGYGKHEDTFPNGRGINLPMNTKDISIMKWQHANSFRTSHYPYSEEMMRLCDEEGIVVIDETTAVGVNLQFGGGANFGGERIGTFDKEHGVQTQEHHKDVIRDLISRDKNHACVVMWSIANEPDSAAEGAYDYFKPLYDLARELDPQKRPCTLVSVQGTTADTDCSSQLSDVICLNRYYGWYFGGPDLEVSETGLRKELSDWGKLGKPVMFTEYGADTVSGLHDTTSVMYTEEYQVEYYEMNNKVFDEFDFVVGEQAWNFADFATSQSLLRVQGNKKGLFTRDRKPKMVAHYFRNRWSAIPEFGYKTK
;
A
#
# COMPACT_ATOMS: atom_id res chain seq x y z
N MET A 1 9.57 -0.51 11.95
CA MET A 1 8.78 -1.43 12.83
C MET A 1 8.99 -2.86 12.37
N LEU A 2 9.79 -3.68 13.07
CA LEU A 2 10.02 -5.07 12.64
C LEU A 2 8.73 -5.91 12.63
N TYR A 3 8.66 -6.88 11.72
CA TYR A 3 7.52 -7.80 11.61
C TYR A 3 7.60 -8.87 12.72
N PRO A 4 6.54 -9.09 13.52
CA PRO A 4 6.61 -10.06 14.61
C PRO A 4 6.63 -11.50 14.06
N VAL A 5 7.65 -12.25 14.46
CA VAL A 5 7.85 -13.67 14.11
C VAL A 5 8.23 -14.45 15.36
N LEU A 6 7.96 -15.76 15.38
CA LEU A 6 8.48 -16.65 16.40
C LEU A 6 10.00 -16.72 16.29
N THR A 7 10.71 -16.52 17.40
CA THR A 7 12.16 -16.67 17.48
C THR A 7 12.54 -17.48 18.73
N GLN A 8 13.84 -17.65 18.98
CA GLN A 8 14.29 -18.33 20.20
C GLN A 8 14.03 -17.50 21.48
N SER A 9 13.80 -16.19 21.35
CA SER A 9 13.58 -15.25 22.46
C SER A 9 12.19 -14.58 22.45
N ARG A 10 11.44 -14.68 21.36
CA ARG A 10 10.18 -13.96 21.16
C ARG A 10 9.01 -14.91 20.95
N LEU A 11 8.00 -14.80 21.82
CA LEU A 11 6.71 -15.45 21.62
C LEU A 11 5.86 -14.69 20.62
N LEU A 12 4.89 -15.38 20.01
CA LEU A 12 3.90 -14.79 19.14
C LEU A 12 2.55 -15.45 19.37
N SER A 13 1.61 -14.70 19.93
CA SER A 13 0.23 -15.11 20.17
C SER A 13 -0.70 -14.28 19.28
N ASP A 14 -1.30 -14.92 18.29
CA ASP A 14 -2.27 -14.27 17.42
C ASP A 14 -3.64 -14.20 18.10
N LEU A 15 -4.20 -12.99 18.20
CA LEU A 15 -5.52 -12.77 18.80
C LEU A 15 -6.66 -12.83 17.76
N SER A 16 -6.34 -13.16 16.51
CA SER A 16 -7.32 -13.40 15.46
C SER A 16 -8.36 -14.44 15.89
N GLY A 17 -9.59 -14.25 15.44
CA GLY A 17 -10.74 -15.05 15.84
C GLY A 17 -12.00 -14.21 15.90
N VAL A 18 -13.05 -14.73 16.53
CA VAL A 18 -14.31 -14.02 16.70
C VAL A 18 -14.27 -13.19 17.97
N TRP A 19 -14.52 -11.88 17.83
CA TRP A 19 -14.57 -10.91 18.91
C TRP A 19 -16.02 -10.46 19.13
N ASN A 20 -16.31 -9.94 20.32
CA ASN A 20 -17.55 -9.21 20.56
C ASN A 20 -17.48 -7.87 19.83
N PHE A 21 -18.61 -7.45 19.28
CA PHE A 21 -18.69 -6.26 18.43
C PHE A 21 -19.98 -5.48 18.69
N LYS A 22 -19.91 -4.15 18.64
CA LYS A 22 -21.08 -3.28 18.73
C LYS A 22 -20.88 -1.99 17.95
N LEU A 23 -21.89 -1.58 17.17
CA LEU A 23 -21.92 -0.24 16.60
C LEU A 23 -22.16 0.79 17.71
N ASP A 24 -21.42 1.89 17.69
CA ASP A 24 -21.73 3.00 18.59
C ASP A 24 -23.05 3.67 18.18
N ASN A 25 -23.87 3.96 19.18
CA ASN A 25 -25.12 4.70 19.03
C ASN A 25 -24.96 6.18 19.43
N GLY A 26 -23.73 6.65 19.56
CA GLY A 26 -23.37 7.99 20.03
C GLY A 26 -23.22 8.11 21.55
N LYS A 27 -23.36 7.01 22.29
CA LYS A 27 -23.27 6.98 23.76
C LYS A 27 -22.18 6.07 24.30
N GLY A 28 -21.46 5.33 23.44
CA GLY A 28 -20.52 4.30 23.88
C GLY A 28 -19.39 4.81 24.77
N PHE A 29 -18.93 6.05 24.55
CA PHE A 29 -17.94 6.69 25.40
C PHE A 29 -18.53 7.27 26.69
N GLU A 30 -19.74 7.85 26.65
CA GLU A 30 -20.44 8.39 27.82
C GLU A 30 -20.79 7.26 28.81
N GLU A 31 -21.33 6.16 28.29
CA GLU A 31 -21.65 4.94 29.05
C GLU A 31 -20.43 4.05 29.32
N LYS A 32 -19.25 4.47 28.85
CA LYS A 32 -17.96 3.80 29.05
C LYS A 32 -17.98 2.31 28.75
N TRP A 33 -18.44 1.94 27.55
CA TRP A 33 -18.54 0.55 27.11
C TRP A 33 -17.22 -0.23 27.16
N TYR A 34 -16.08 0.45 27.25
CA TYR A 34 -14.75 -0.13 27.41
C TYR A 34 -14.41 -0.58 28.84
N GLU A 35 -15.18 -0.19 29.87
CA GLU A 35 -14.95 -0.61 31.27
C GLU A 35 -15.56 -1.99 31.62
N LYS A 36 -16.54 -2.47 30.84
CA LYS A 36 -17.28 -3.71 31.12
C LYS A 36 -17.52 -4.52 29.83
N PRO A 37 -17.81 -5.84 29.95
CA PRO A 37 -18.24 -6.62 28.80
C PRO A 37 -19.43 -5.98 28.07
N LEU A 38 -19.33 -5.87 26.75
CA LEU A 38 -20.37 -5.30 25.89
C LEU A 38 -21.69 -6.07 26.07
N LYS A 39 -22.77 -5.33 26.36
CA LYS A 39 -24.14 -5.85 26.38
C LYS A 39 -24.73 -5.79 24.98
N ASP A 40 -25.57 -6.78 24.64
CA ASP A 40 -26.21 -6.89 23.32
C ASP A 40 -25.18 -6.82 22.17
N ALA A 41 -24.03 -7.45 22.39
CA ALA A 41 -22.97 -7.51 21.41
C ALA A 41 -23.33 -8.49 20.28
N ASP A 42 -22.98 -8.13 19.06
CA ASP A 42 -22.88 -9.06 17.95
C ASP A 42 -21.47 -9.70 17.93
N THR A 43 -21.26 -10.66 17.05
CA THR A 43 -19.98 -11.30 16.79
C THR A 43 -19.35 -10.75 15.52
N MET A 44 -18.04 -10.50 15.54
CA MET A 44 -17.27 -10.06 14.38
C MET A 44 -15.92 -10.79 14.30
N PRO A 45 -15.56 -11.42 13.16
CA PRO A 45 -14.22 -11.97 12.98
C PRO A 45 -13.18 -10.85 12.84
N VAL A 46 -11.99 -11.12 13.35
CA VAL A 46 -10.79 -10.30 13.24
C VAL A 46 -9.64 -11.19 12.76
N PRO A 47 -8.85 -10.77 11.76
CA PRO A 47 -8.95 -9.52 11.00
C PRO A 47 -9.98 -9.57 9.88
N ALA A 48 -10.79 -8.52 9.75
CA ALA A 48 -11.70 -8.30 8.64
C ALA A 48 -12.25 -6.87 8.65
N SER A 49 -12.61 -6.35 7.48
CA SER A 49 -13.48 -5.19 7.43
C SER A 49 -14.90 -5.59 7.80
N TYR A 50 -15.57 -4.84 8.67
CA TYR A 50 -16.86 -5.28 9.22
C TYR A 50 -18.02 -5.10 8.23
N ASN A 51 -17.89 -4.16 7.28
CA ASN A 51 -19.01 -3.59 6.53
C ASN A 51 -19.91 -4.61 5.80
N ASP A 52 -19.30 -5.65 5.22
CA ASP A 52 -20.00 -6.67 4.41
C ASP A 52 -20.28 -7.97 5.21
N LEU A 53 -20.04 -7.97 6.52
CA LEU A 53 -20.19 -9.16 7.38
C LEU A 53 -21.55 -9.24 8.08
N LYS A 54 -22.41 -8.24 7.88
CA LYS A 54 -23.81 -8.22 8.33
C LYS A 54 -24.68 -7.64 7.23
N GLU A 55 -25.96 -7.97 7.29
CA GLU A 55 -26.96 -7.46 6.37
C GLU A 55 -27.48 -6.08 6.78
N GLY A 56 -27.92 -5.29 5.78
CA GLY A 56 -28.57 -4.00 6.01
C GLY A 56 -27.67 -2.79 5.77
N THR A 57 -28.22 -1.77 5.13
CA THR A 57 -27.49 -0.55 4.72
C THR A 57 -27.01 0.25 5.91
N ASP A 58 -27.76 0.31 7.00
CA ASP A 58 -27.35 1.05 8.20
C ASP A 58 -26.09 0.48 8.85
N PHE A 59 -25.87 -0.84 8.73
CA PHE A 59 -24.65 -1.48 9.21
C PHE A 59 -23.47 -1.23 8.26
N ARG A 60 -23.68 -1.50 6.96
CA ARG A 60 -22.64 -1.34 5.92
C ARG A 60 -22.15 0.11 5.83
N ASP A 61 -23.08 1.05 5.85
CA ASP A 61 -22.86 2.50 5.68
C ASP A 61 -22.83 3.23 7.02
N HIS A 62 -22.56 2.52 8.13
CA HIS A 62 -22.44 3.10 9.47
C HIS A 62 -21.47 4.29 9.47
N TYR A 63 -21.81 5.34 10.23
CA TYR A 63 -20.99 6.53 10.40
C TYR A 63 -20.54 6.65 11.85
N GLY A 64 -19.23 6.76 12.07
CA GLY A 64 -18.65 6.98 13.40
C GLY A 64 -17.92 5.77 13.94
N TRP A 65 -18.22 5.43 15.19
CA TRP A 65 -17.44 4.48 15.99
C TRP A 65 -18.04 3.09 16.03
N VAL A 66 -17.18 2.08 16.16
CA VAL A 66 -17.54 0.70 16.48
C VAL A 66 -16.62 0.20 17.59
N PHE A 67 -17.10 -0.73 18.41
CA PHE A 67 -16.36 -1.30 19.53
C PHE A 67 -16.13 -2.79 19.32
N TYR A 68 -14.86 -3.20 19.26
CA TYR A 68 -14.44 -4.60 19.33
C TYR A 68 -14.00 -4.92 20.75
N GLN A 69 -14.29 -6.12 21.24
CA GLN A 69 -13.90 -6.52 22.58
C GLN A 69 -13.58 -8.02 22.70
N ARG A 70 -12.52 -8.34 23.43
CA ARG A 70 -12.06 -9.70 23.70
C ARG A 70 -11.33 -9.77 25.03
N ASN A 71 -11.46 -10.88 25.75
CA ASN A 71 -10.61 -11.15 26.91
C ASN A 71 -9.25 -11.71 26.48
N ILE A 72 -8.18 -11.31 27.17
CA ILE A 72 -6.84 -11.85 27.03
C ILE A 72 -6.33 -12.28 28.41
N SER A 73 -5.52 -13.34 28.43
CA SER A 73 -4.90 -13.86 29.64
C SER A 73 -3.47 -14.24 29.31
N VAL A 74 -2.52 -13.77 30.10
CA VAL A 74 -1.10 -14.04 29.90
C VAL A 74 -0.58 -14.72 31.16
N PRO A 75 0.07 -15.90 31.06
CA PRO A 75 0.52 -16.62 32.24
C PRO A 75 1.69 -15.91 32.93
N GLU A 76 1.72 -15.96 34.27
CA GLU A 76 2.68 -15.21 35.10
C GLU A 76 4.14 -15.42 34.69
N TYR A 77 4.52 -16.63 34.26
CA TYR A 77 5.89 -16.95 33.89
C TYR A 77 6.42 -16.19 32.67
N VAL A 78 5.56 -15.56 31.85
CA VAL A 78 6.02 -14.70 30.75
C VAL A 78 6.07 -13.22 31.11
N LYS A 79 5.56 -12.80 32.27
CA LYS A 79 5.57 -11.39 32.69
C LYS A 79 6.96 -10.85 32.99
N SER A 80 7.97 -11.72 33.12
CA SER A 80 9.37 -11.32 33.17
C SER A 80 9.90 -10.78 31.84
N GLN A 81 9.14 -10.92 30.75
CA GLN A 81 9.43 -10.39 29.43
C GLN A 81 8.67 -9.08 29.21
N ARG A 82 9.16 -8.24 28.30
CA ARG A 82 8.36 -7.17 27.70
C ARG A 82 7.23 -7.82 26.90
N ILE A 83 5.99 -7.39 27.14
CA ILE A 83 4.78 -7.88 26.47
C ILE A 83 4.21 -6.73 25.65
N VAL A 84 4.09 -6.95 24.35
CA VAL A 84 3.69 -5.90 23.40
C VAL A 84 2.47 -6.35 22.63
N LEU A 85 1.44 -5.51 22.59
CA LEU A 85 0.31 -5.64 21.69
C LEU A 85 0.63 -4.90 20.40
N ARG A 86 0.69 -5.62 19.28
CA ARG A 86 0.85 -5.04 17.95
C ARG A 86 -0.47 -5.15 17.18
N CYS A 87 -0.95 -3.99 16.73
CA CYS A 87 -2.04 -3.89 15.77
C CYS A 87 -1.44 -3.67 14.39
N ALA A 88 -1.55 -4.65 13.49
CA ALA A 88 -0.95 -4.54 12.16
C ALA A 88 -1.64 -3.49 11.27
N ALA A 89 -2.94 -3.28 11.45
CA ALA A 89 -3.70 -2.16 10.90
C ALA A 89 -5.11 -2.10 11.51
N VAL A 90 -5.55 -0.91 11.92
CA VAL A 90 -6.92 -0.64 12.38
C VAL A 90 -7.43 0.58 11.63
N THR A 91 -8.44 0.38 10.79
CA THR A 91 -8.86 1.36 9.78
C THR A 91 -10.11 2.11 10.26
N HIS A 92 -10.08 3.44 10.49
CA HIS A 92 -8.96 4.40 10.24
C HIS A 92 -8.26 4.91 11.50
N TYR A 93 -9.02 5.14 12.57
CA TYR A 93 -8.50 5.66 13.82
C TYR A 93 -8.86 4.70 14.96
N ALA A 94 -7.89 4.39 15.80
CA ALA A 94 -8.01 3.40 16.86
C ALA A 94 -7.82 4.03 18.23
N MET A 95 -8.65 3.60 19.20
CA MET A 95 -8.41 3.79 20.63
C MET A 95 -8.40 2.43 21.31
N ILE A 96 -7.29 2.08 21.96
CA ILE A 96 -7.12 0.81 22.64
C ILE A 96 -7.27 1.01 24.14
N TYR A 97 -8.21 0.26 24.72
CA TYR A 97 -8.46 0.22 26.14
C TYR A 97 -8.12 -1.16 26.70
N LEU A 98 -7.52 -1.19 27.88
CA LEU A 98 -7.29 -2.41 28.65
C LEU A 98 -7.84 -2.21 30.06
N ASN A 99 -8.75 -3.09 30.48
CA ASN A 99 -9.40 -3.04 31.80
C ASN A 99 -10.03 -1.67 32.09
N GLY A 100 -10.63 -1.04 31.08
CA GLY A 100 -11.25 0.28 31.19
C GLY A 100 -10.32 1.48 31.03
N LYS A 101 -9.00 1.28 30.99
CA LYS A 101 -8.01 2.36 30.82
C LYS A 101 -7.60 2.50 29.36
N LEU A 102 -7.61 3.72 28.83
CA LEU A 102 -7.01 4.04 27.52
C LEU A 102 -5.49 3.89 27.60
N ILE A 103 -4.91 3.05 26.74
CA ILE A 103 -3.48 2.74 26.73
C ILE A 103 -2.78 3.18 25.43
N CYS A 104 -3.51 3.34 24.33
CA CYS A 104 -2.95 3.72 23.03
C CYS A 104 -4.01 4.37 22.14
N GLU A 105 -3.58 5.34 21.34
CA GLU A 105 -4.34 5.90 20.22
C GLU A 105 -3.50 5.83 18.96
N HIS A 106 -4.14 5.66 17.81
CA HIS A 106 -3.45 5.67 16.53
C HIS A 106 -4.32 6.25 15.42
N LYS A 107 -3.73 7.13 14.61
CA LYS A 107 -4.31 7.70 13.39
C LYS A 107 -3.55 7.14 12.19
N GLY A 108 -4.23 6.41 11.32
CA GLY A 108 -3.63 5.80 10.13
C GLY A 108 -4.14 4.39 9.93
N GLY A 109 -4.95 4.17 8.90
CA GLY A 109 -5.68 2.91 8.77
C GLY A 109 -4.89 1.71 8.23
N PHE A 110 -3.62 1.88 7.86
CA PHE A 110 -2.92 0.97 6.94
C PHE A 110 -1.46 0.71 7.31
N LEU A 111 -0.98 1.27 8.41
CA LEU A 111 0.35 1.03 8.94
C LEU A 111 0.24 0.48 10.37
N PRO A 112 1.22 -0.32 10.79
CA PRO A 112 1.16 -0.96 12.09
C PRO A 112 1.49 0.03 13.21
N PHE A 113 1.01 -0.26 14.41
CA PHE A 113 1.38 0.42 15.64
C PHE A 113 1.36 -0.57 16.82
N GLU A 114 2.05 -0.24 17.91
CA GLU A 114 2.16 -1.12 19.07
C GLU A 114 2.16 -0.39 20.40
N VAL A 115 1.81 -1.10 21.46
CA VAL A 115 1.78 -0.61 22.84
C VAL A 115 2.23 -1.70 23.81
N GLU A 116 2.97 -1.31 24.84
CA GLU A 116 3.39 -2.22 25.91
C GLU A 116 2.26 -2.49 26.90
N LEU A 117 2.12 -3.74 27.34
CA LEU A 117 1.02 -4.18 28.20
C LEU A 117 1.42 -4.36 29.66
N ASN A 118 2.71 -4.48 29.98
CA ASN A 118 3.20 -4.90 31.30
C ASN A 118 2.57 -4.11 32.46
N ASP A 119 2.47 -2.79 32.35
CA ASP A 119 1.98 -1.91 33.41
C ASP A 119 0.45 -1.93 33.61
N HIS A 120 -0.28 -2.55 32.70
CA HIS A 120 -1.76 -2.51 32.66
C HIS A 120 -2.39 -3.91 32.70
N LEU A 121 -1.56 -4.95 32.60
CA LEU A 121 -1.97 -6.33 32.66
C LEU A 121 -2.10 -6.80 34.12
N GLN A 122 -3.32 -7.13 34.53
CA GLN A 122 -3.58 -7.82 35.80
C GLN A 122 -3.46 -9.35 35.64
N ASP A 123 -3.39 -10.07 36.76
CA ASP A 123 -3.54 -11.53 36.74
C ASP A 123 -4.93 -11.97 36.29
N GLY A 124 -4.99 -13.12 35.62
CA GLY A 124 -6.23 -13.70 35.11
C GLY A 124 -6.70 -13.04 33.80
N ASP A 125 -8.01 -12.89 33.67
CA ASP A 125 -8.64 -12.34 32.47
C ASP A 125 -8.57 -10.81 32.47
N ASN A 126 -8.13 -10.27 31.34
CA ASN A 126 -8.03 -8.85 31.07
C ASN A 126 -8.94 -8.48 29.90
N LEU A 127 -9.74 -7.44 30.07
CA LEU A 127 -10.69 -7.00 29.05
C LEU A 127 -10.01 -6.03 28.08
N LEU A 128 -9.71 -6.50 26.87
CA LEU A 128 -9.21 -5.67 25.78
C LEU A 128 -10.39 -5.14 24.96
N THR A 129 -10.48 -3.82 24.82
CA THR A 129 -11.47 -3.15 23.97
C THR A 129 -10.75 -2.26 22.95
N ILE A 130 -11.12 -2.37 21.68
CA ILE A 130 -10.60 -1.51 20.61
C ILE A 130 -11.78 -0.77 20.00
N ALA A 131 -11.83 0.55 20.19
CA ALA A 131 -12.78 1.42 19.50
C ALA A 131 -12.16 1.86 18.16
N VAL A 132 -12.94 1.75 17.08
CA VAL A 132 -12.50 2.05 15.72
C VAL A 132 -13.41 3.08 15.09
N ASN A 133 -12.83 4.15 14.54
CA ASN A 133 -13.56 5.21 13.85
C ASN A 133 -13.34 5.13 12.35
N ASN A 134 -14.42 5.33 11.59
CA ASN A 134 -14.41 5.27 10.13
C ASN A 134 -14.54 6.64 9.44
N VAL A 135 -14.56 7.72 10.22
CA VAL A 135 -14.77 9.07 9.70
C VAL A 135 -13.54 9.50 8.91
N ILE A 136 -13.81 10.07 7.73
CA ILE A 136 -12.81 10.63 6.83
C ILE A 136 -13.17 12.09 6.52
N ASP A 137 -12.16 12.94 6.46
CA ASP A 137 -12.30 14.37 6.19
C ASP A 137 -11.01 14.96 5.57
N TYR A 138 -10.86 16.28 5.58
CA TYR A 138 -9.69 16.98 5.04
C TYR A 138 -8.44 16.86 5.90
N THR A 139 -8.50 16.20 7.05
CA THR A 139 -7.36 15.94 7.94
C THR A 139 -6.88 14.48 7.85
N THR A 140 -7.64 13.60 7.21
CA THR A 140 -7.34 12.16 7.12
C THR A 140 -6.62 11.80 5.82
N LEU A 141 -5.86 10.71 5.85
CA LEU A 141 -5.38 10.03 4.64
C LEU A 141 -5.87 8.57 4.69
N PRO A 142 -6.76 8.15 3.76
CA PRO A 142 -7.25 8.89 2.60
C PRO A 142 -8.22 10.04 2.94
N VAL A 143 -8.42 10.97 2.01
CA VAL A 143 -9.21 12.19 2.22
C VAL A 143 -10.71 11.94 2.07
N GLY A 144 -11.51 12.45 3.02
CA GLY A 144 -12.97 12.50 2.92
C GLY A 144 -13.46 13.81 2.31
N GLY A 145 -14.31 13.72 1.29
CA GLY A 145 -15.01 14.82 0.66
C GLY A 145 -16.30 15.22 1.38
N LYS A 146 -17.02 16.19 0.78
CA LYS A 146 -18.33 16.66 1.27
C LYS A 146 -19.51 16.09 0.48
N ALA A 147 -19.25 15.50 -0.68
CA ALA A 147 -20.22 14.87 -1.56
C ALA A 147 -19.56 13.71 -2.31
N ASN A 148 -20.35 12.91 -3.05
CA ASN A 148 -19.83 11.81 -3.85
C ASN A 148 -18.77 12.31 -4.86
N MET A 149 -17.63 11.62 -4.96
CA MET A 149 -16.52 11.96 -5.87
C MET A 149 -16.96 12.18 -7.33
N MET A 150 -17.99 11.47 -7.79
CA MET A 150 -18.50 11.55 -9.16
C MET A 150 -19.52 12.67 -9.38
N SER A 151 -19.95 13.40 -8.33
CA SER A 151 -20.98 14.44 -8.41
C SER A 151 -20.66 15.51 -9.47
N GLY A 152 -19.39 15.93 -9.55
CA GLY A 152 -18.92 16.89 -10.55
C GLY A 152 -19.04 16.38 -12.00
N MET A 153 -18.78 15.09 -12.22
CA MET A 153 -18.90 14.47 -13.55
C MET A 153 -20.36 14.25 -13.96
N MET A 154 -21.26 14.14 -12.98
CA MET A 154 -22.70 13.94 -13.20
C MET A 154 -23.49 15.27 -13.24
N GLY A 155 -22.83 16.42 -13.29
CA GLY A 155 -23.50 17.73 -13.31
C GLY A 155 -24.37 17.97 -12.06
N GLY A 156 -23.98 17.41 -10.91
CA GLY A 156 -24.75 17.48 -9.67
C GLY A 156 -25.93 16.50 -9.56
N MET A 157 -26.13 15.60 -10.54
CA MET A 157 -27.09 14.51 -10.40
C MET A 157 -26.58 13.45 -9.41
N GLY A 158 -27.41 13.07 -8.44
CA GLY A 158 -27.05 12.11 -7.40
C GLY A 158 -27.79 12.39 -6.09
N ALA A 159 -27.31 11.79 -5.00
CA ALA A 159 -27.75 12.12 -3.65
C ALA A 159 -27.00 13.35 -3.10
N GLY A 160 -27.58 14.00 -2.07
CA GLY A 160 -27.00 15.20 -1.44
C GLY A 160 -27.94 15.95 -0.52
N ALA A 161 -29.24 15.62 -0.52
CA ALA A 161 -30.27 16.27 0.29
C ALA A 161 -30.52 15.63 1.68
N SER A 162 -29.69 14.67 2.09
CA SER A 162 -29.84 13.97 3.38
C SER A 162 -29.06 14.67 4.47
N ASP A 163 -29.69 14.94 5.61
CA ASP A 163 -29.04 15.45 6.82
C ASP A 163 -28.34 14.35 7.64
N LYS A 164 -28.53 13.06 7.30
CA LYS A 164 -27.85 11.94 7.97
C LYS A 164 -26.33 12.09 7.78
N PRO A 165 -25.53 12.09 8.88
CA PRO A 165 -24.08 12.08 8.77
C PRO A 165 -23.60 10.87 7.98
N GLN A 166 -22.73 11.11 7.00
CA GLN A 166 -22.20 10.07 6.13
C GLN A 166 -20.77 10.41 5.69
N ASN A 167 -19.98 9.37 5.48
CA ASN A 167 -18.67 9.52 4.86
C ASN A 167 -18.85 9.64 3.34
N ASN A 168 -18.21 10.63 2.74
CA ASN A 168 -18.17 10.76 1.29
C ASN A 168 -16.71 10.61 0.82
N PRO A 169 -16.24 9.40 0.47
CA PRO A 169 -14.89 9.19 -0.03
C PRO A 169 -14.52 10.13 -1.19
N ASN A 170 -13.37 10.79 -1.08
CA ASN A 170 -12.76 11.53 -2.20
C ASN A 170 -11.81 10.65 -3.01
N PHE A 171 -12.17 9.37 -3.14
CA PHE A 171 -11.37 8.30 -3.74
C PHE A 171 -12.31 7.20 -4.27
N ASP A 172 -11.85 6.45 -5.28
CA ASP A 172 -12.68 5.50 -6.04
C ASP A 172 -12.64 4.06 -5.49
N PHE A 173 -12.70 3.88 -4.18
CA PHE A 173 -12.85 2.56 -3.54
C PHE A 173 -13.74 2.65 -2.30
N PHE A 174 -14.30 1.51 -1.86
CA PHE A 174 -15.21 1.50 -0.71
C PHE A 174 -14.46 1.79 0.60
N ASN A 175 -15.09 2.54 1.51
CA ASN A 175 -14.52 2.92 2.82
C ASN A 175 -14.60 1.76 3.84
N TYR A 176 -14.02 0.62 3.48
CA TYR A 176 -13.90 -0.53 4.38
C TYR A 176 -13.11 -0.15 5.63
N CYS A 177 -13.68 -0.43 6.80
CA CYS A 177 -13.13 -0.07 8.10
C CYS A 177 -13.22 -1.25 9.09
N GLY A 178 -12.58 -1.10 10.24
CA GLY A 178 -12.48 -2.13 11.29
C GLY A 178 -11.05 -2.55 11.56
N ILE A 179 -10.89 -3.73 12.18
CA ILE A 179 -9.55 -4.30 12.42
C ILE A 179 -9.12 -5.07 11.16
N THR A 180 -8.47 -4.34 10.25
CA THR A 180 -8.16 -4.79 8.88
C THR A 180 -7.05 -5.84 8.81
N ARG A 181 -6.08 -5.79 9.73
CA ARG A 181 -4.96 -6.76 9.79
C ARG A 181 -4.81 -7.33 11.19
N PRO A 182 -4.05 -8.44 11.36
CA PRO A 182 -4.01 -9.18 12.62
C PRO A 182 -3.62 -8.31 13.81
N VAL A 183 -4.22 -8.63 14.95
CA VAL A 183 -3.80 -8.12 16.26
C VAL A 183 -3.06 -9.24 16.96
N LYS A 184 -1.78 -9.03 17.27
CA LYS A 184 -0.89 -10.05 17.82
C LYS A 184 -0.27 -9.54 19.12
N ILE A 185 -0.08 -10.42 20.09
CA ILE A 185 0.79 -10.18 21.24
C ILE A 185 2.12 -10.87 20.97
N TYR A 186 3.23 -10.15 21.13
CA TYR A 186 4.56 -10.74 21.12
C TYR A 186 5.33 -10.37 22.38
N THR A 187 6.38 -11.13 22.66
CA THR A 187 7.29 -10.84 23.78
C THR A 187 8.69 -10.56 23.31
N THR A 188 9.45 -9.83 24.11
CA THR A 188 10.91 -9.73 24.02
C THR A 188 11.51 -9.69 25.42
N PRO A 189 12.82 -9.95 25.57
CA PRO A 189 13.53 -9.54 26.78
C PRO A 189 13.40 -8.03 27.02
N GLU A 190 13.69 -7.56 28.25
CA GLU A 190 13.66 -6.12 28.57
C GLU A 190 14.63 -5.29 27.70
N THR A 191 15.73 -5.92 27.26
CA THR A 191 16.68 -5.36 26.30
C THR A 191 16.56 -6.13 24.99
N TYR A 192 16.17 -5.44 23.91
CA TYR A 192 15.66 -6.07 22.70
C TYR A 192 16.09 -5.32 21.43
N ILE A 193 16.10 -6.05 20.32
CA ILE A 193 16.34 -5.51 18.98
C ILE A 193 15.09 -4.76 18.53
N ASN A 194 15.19 -3.44 18.41
CA ASN A 194 14.08 -2.54 18.05
C ASN A 194 13.95 -2.41 16.53
N ASP A 195 15.08 -2.27 15.83
CA ASP A 195 15.12 -2.04 14.40
C ASP A 195 16.38 -2.65 13.78
N ILE A 196 16.28 -3.02 12.50
CA ILE A 196 17.39 -3.53 11.70
C ILE A 196 17.33 -2.81 10.35
N THR A 197 18.44 -2.25 9.91
CA THR A 197 18.57 -1.61 8.60
C THR A 197 19.71 -2.27 7.84
N VAL A 198 19.47 -2.63 6.57
CA VAL A 198 20.47 -3.25 5.69
C VAL A 198 20.50 -2.53 4.34
N THR A 199 21.70 -2.19 3.88
CA THR A 199 21.95 -1.68 2.52
C THR A 199 22.95 -2.58 1.79
N ALA A 200 23.01 -2.47 0.47
CA ALA A 200 23.90 -3.28 -0.36
C ALA A 200 24.64 -2.42 -1.37
N ASP A 201 25.96 -2.39 -1.27
CA ASP A 201 26.86 -1.86 -2.28
C ASP A 201 27.36 -3.02 -3.14
N ILE A 202 27.01 -3.03 -4.43
CA ILE A 202 27.25 -4.16 -5.33
C ILE A 202 28.28 -3.77 -6.38
N ASP A 203 29.31 -4.59 -6.55
CA ASP A 203 30.33 -4.43 -7.58
C ASP A 203 29.98 -5.25 -8.82
N PHE A 204 29.55 -4.55 -9.87
CA PHE A 204 29.24 -5.10 -11.19
C PHE A 204 30.44 -5.05 -12.16
N THR A 205 31.64 -4.64 -11.72
CA THR A 205 32.84 -4.56 -12.60
C THR A 205 33.51 -5.92 -12.82
N LYS A 206 33.22 -6.88 -11.94
CA LYS A 206 33.70 -8.27 -12.03
C LYS A 206 32.75 -9.12 -12.86
N GLU A 207 33.27 -10.19 -13.49
CA GLU A 207 32.45 -11.17 -14.22
C GLU A 207 31.44 -11.87 -13.28
N GLU A 208 31.89 -12.22 -12.07
CA GLU A 208 31.04 -12.69 -10.98
C GLU A 208 30.86 -11.54 -9.97
N PRO A 209 29.66 -10.94 -9.86
CA PRO A 209 29.43 -9.82 -8.96
C PRO A 209 29.72 -10.17 -7.50
N SER A 210 30.22 -9.19 -6.75
CA SER A 210 30.38 -9.26 -5.29
C SER A 210 29.56 -8.16 -4.63
N ALA A 211 29.18 -8.34 -3.37
CA ALA A 211 28.43 -7.33 -2.62
C ALA A 211 29.01 -7.10 -1.23
N VAL A 212 28.96 -5.84 -0.78
CA VAL A 212 29.16 -5.45 0.61
C VAL A 212 27.79 -5.08 1.19
N LEU A 213 27.37 -5.79 2.22
CA LEU A 213 26.14 -5.48 2.95
C LEU A 213 26.49 -4.67 4.18
N ASN A 214 26.03 -3.43 4.27
CA ASN A 214 26.16 -2.62 5.47
C ASN A 214 24.91 -2.82 6.33
N TYR A 215 25.08 -3.03 7.63
CA TYR A 215 23.97 -3.16 8.55
C TYR A 215 24.09 -2.22 9.74
N ASN A 216 22.93 -1.84 10.27
CA ASN A 216 22.78 -1.16 11.56
C ASN A 216 21.63 -1.82 12.36
N VAL A 217 21.87 -2.09 13.63
CA VAL A 217 20.94 -2.71 14.57
C VAL A 217 20.64 -1.73 15.71
N GLU A 218 19.42 -1.24 15.78
CA GLU A 218 18.95 -0.43 16.91
C GLU A 218 18.51 -1.34 18.05
N ILE A 219 19.04 -1.12 19.24
CA ILE A 219 18.75 -1.89 20.45
C ILE A 219 18.18 -0.93 21.49
N LYS A 220 17.10 -1.34 22.18
CA LYS A 220 16.50 -0.59 23.29
C LYS A 220 16.42 -1.45 24.56
N GLY A 221 16.20 -0.81 25.69
CA GLY A 221 16.06 -1.44 27.00
C GLY A 221 17.15 -1.04 27.99
N LYS A 222 17.16 -1.67 29.17
CA LYS A 222 18.18 -1.38 30.21
C LYS A 222 19.55 -1.93 29.77
N ASP A 223 20.61 -1.21 30.11
CA ASP A 223 22.00 -1.63 29.87
C ASP A 223 22.33 -1.99 28.40
N TYR A 224 21.57 -1.47 27.43
CA TYR A 224 21.73 -1.78 26.00
C TYR A 224 23.13 -1.45 25.45
N ASN A 225 23.84 -0.48 26.06
CA ASN A 225 25.22 -0.14 25.69
C ASN A 225 26.26 -1.20 26.10
N ASN A 226 25.90 -2.13 26.99
CA ASN A 226 26.80 -3.13 27.55
C ASN A 226 26.51 -4.56 27.04
N ILE A 227 25.61 -4.72 26.06
CA ILE A 227 25.30 -6.04 25.52
C ILE A 227 26.12 -6.35 24.27
N THR A 228 26.45 -7.62 24.09
CA THR A 228 27.07 -8.12 22.86
C THR A 228 26.02 -8.20 21.75
N CYS A 229 26.35 -7.67 20.58
CA CYS A 229 25.56 -7.82 19.36
C CYS A 229 26.37 -8.67 18.39
N LYS A 230 25.81 -9.80 17.98
CA LYS A 230 26.39 -10.75 17.05
C LYS A 230 25.47 -10.86 15.84
N VAL A 231 26.02 -10.68 14.64
CA VAL A 231 25.25 -10.73 13.40
C VAL A 231 25.81 -11.84 12.53
N GLU A 232 24.95 -12.75 12.08
CA GLU A 232 25.30 -13.94 11.32
C GLU A 232 24.56 -13.92 9.98
N LEU A 233 25.28 -14.17 8.89
CA LEU A 233 24.74 -14.24 7.54
C LEU A 233 24.65 -15.70 7.08
N PHE A 234 23.49 -16.08 6.55
CA PHE A 234 23.23 -17.40 5.98
C PHE A 234 22.68 -17.30 4.55
N ASP A 235 22.95 -18.31 3.74
CA ASP A 235 22.32 -18.51 2.44
C ASP A 235 20.85 -19.01 2.55
N GLU A 236 20.21 -19.24 1.40
CA GLU A 236 18.82 -19.71 1.31
C GLU A 236 18.64 -21.10 1.97
N GLU A 237 19.62 -21.99 1.80
CA GLU A 237 19.66 -23.34 2.38
C GLU A 237 19.93 -23.34 3.90
N GLY A 238 20.47 -22.26 4.45
CA GLY A 238 20.82 -22.12 5.87
C GLY A 238 22.28 -22.46 6.19
N THR A 239 23.16 -22.53 5.20
CA THR A 239 24.61 -22.56 5.40
C THR A 239 25.08 -21.21 5.87
N LYS A 240 25.87 -21.19 6.95
CA LYS A 240 26.47 -19.97 7.46
C LYS A 240 27.62 -19.52 6.56
N LEU A 241 27.56 -18.28 6.10
CA LEU A 241 28.56 -17.68 5.21
C LEU A 241 29.54 -16.78 5.97
N SER A 242 29.04 -15.99 6.91
CA SER A 242 29.84 -15.00 7.63
C SER A 242 29.26 -14.64 9.00
N GLU A 243 30.05 -13.94 9.80
CA GLU A 243 29.74 -13.49 11.15
C GLU A 243 30.50 -12.20 11.46
N THR A 244 29.83 -11.27 12.16
CA THR A 244 30.39 -10.03 12.67
C THR A 244 29.88 -9.73 14.07
N GLU A 245 30.59 -8.85 14.78
CA GLU A 245 30.19 -8.31 16.08
C GLU A 245 29.92 -6.80 15.98
N GLY A 246 29.11 -6.28 16.90
CA GLY A 246 28.73 -4.86 16.97
C GLY A 246 27.33 -4.59 16.41
N SER A 247 26.77 -3.44 16.79
CA SER A 247 25.48 -2.95 16.29
C SER A 247 25.56 -2.42 14.86
N GLU A 248 26.75 -2.00 14.43
CA GLU A 248 27.07 -1.61 13.05
C GLU A 248 28.18 -2.50 12.52
N GLY A 249 28.11 -2.84 11.23
CA GLY A 249 29.15 -3.65 10.59
C GLY A 249 28.83 -3.96 9.14
N THR A 250 29.68 -4.79 8.54
CA THR A 250 29.60 -5.13 7.12
C THR A 250 29.81 -6.62 6.87
N PHE A 251 29.13 -7.15 5.85
CA PHE A 251 29.42 -8.47 5.28
C PHE A 251 29.95 -8.33 3.87
N GLU A 252 31.03 -9.02 3.55
CA GLU A 252 31.49 -9.17 2.17
C GLU A 252 31.05 -10.53 1.62
N ILE A 253 30.36 -10.52 0.48
CA ILE A 253 29.87 -11.71 -0.21
C ILE A 253 30.52 -11.75 -1.59
N ASN A 254 31.45 -12.69 -1.76
CA ASN A 254 31.96 -13.04 -3.08
C ASN A 254 30.91 -13.89 -3.81
N ASN A 255 30.79 -13.69 -5.12
CA ASN A 255 29.87 -14.46 -5.98
C ASN A 255 28.42 -14.38 -5.48
N VAL A 256 27.95 -13.15 -5.26
CA VAL A 256 26.63 -12.90 -4.69
C VAL A 256 25.53 -13.37 -5.64
N ARG A 257 24.53 -14.10 -5.12
CA ARG A 257 23.31 -14.42 -5.87
C ARG A 257 22.34 -13.25 -5.73
N LEU A 258 22.24 -12.46 -6.80
CA LEU A 258 21.36 -11.30 -6.84
C LEU A 258 19.89 -11.72 -6.78
N TRP A 259 19.10 -10.99 -5.99
CA TRP A 259 17.65 -11.02 -6.11
C TRP A 259 17.26 -10.40 -7.46
N GLN A 260 16.42 -11.09 -8.23
CA GLN A 260 15.96 -10.65 -9.54
C GLN A 260 14.43 -10.69 -9.64
N PRO A 261 13.82 -9.83 -10.46
CA PRO A 261 12.42 -9.97 -10.85
C PRO A 261 12.16 -11.38 -11.41
N LEU A 262 11.12 -12.04 -10.88
CA LEU A 262 10.70 -13.42 -11.16
C LEU A 262 11.73 -14.52 -10.85
N ASN A 263 12.85 -14.18 -10.22
CA ASN A 263 13.90 -15.11 -9.81
C ASN A 263 14.56 -14.59 -8.52
N ALA A 264 13.80 -14.66 -7.42
CA ALA A 264 14.23 -14.20 -6.12
C ALA A 264 15.39 -15.04 -5.57
N TYR A 265 16.14 -14.42 -4.66
CA TYR A 265 17.02 -15.09 -3.73
C TYR A 265 17.11 -14.29 -2.44
N LEU A 266 16.92 -14.95 -1.30
CA LEU A 266 16.92 -14.30 0.00
C LEU A 266 17.97 -14.94 0.91
N TYR A 267 18.96 -14.14 1.29
CA TYR A 267 19.84 -14.46 2.41
C TYR A 267 19.07 -14.29 3.72
N LYS A 268 19.57 -14.91 4.79
CA LYS A 268 19.01 -14.76 6.14
C LYS A 268 20.05 -14.06 7.02
N ILE A 269 19.68 -12.91 7.56
CA ILE A 269 20.48 -12.16 8.52
C ILE A 269 19.93 -12.44 9.90
N LYS A 270 20.69 -13.15 10.72
CA LYS A 270 20.33 -13.46 12.11
C LYS A 270 21.11 -12.56 13.05
N VAL A 271 20.39 -11.73 13.79
CA VAL A 271 20.94 -10.83 14.80
C VAL A 271 20.67 -11.42 16.17
N THR A 272 21.72 -11.58 16.98
CA THR A 272 21.64 -11.98 18.39
C THR A 272 22.21 -10.85 19.24
N ALA A 273 21.37 -10.18 20.03
CA ALA A 273 21.75 -9.07 20.88
C ALA A 273 21.43 -9.41 22.34
N GLY A 274 22.45 -9.75 23.13
CA GLY A 274 22.28 -10.23 24.50
C GLY A 274 21.38 -11.48 24.56
N GLN A 275 20.18 -11.35 25.13
CA GLN A 275 19.20 -12.42 25.24
C GLN A 275 18.20 -12.48 24.07
N ASP A 276 18.20 -11.48 23.20
CA ASP A 276 17.23 -11.38 22.12
C ASP A 276 17.82 -11.82 20.78
N VAL A 277 16.98 -12.43 19.94
CA VAL A 277 17.35 -12.89 18.61
C VAL A 277 16.23 -12.60 17.62
N TYR A 278 16.62 -12.14 16.43
CA TYR A 278 15.73 -11.90 15.32
C TYR A 278 16.36 -12.36 14.01
N THR A 279 15.55 -12.82 13.05
CA THR A 279 16.02 -13.23 11.72
C THR A 279 15.26 -12.45 10.65
N LEU A 280 16.00 -11.76 9.79
CA LEU A 280 15.48 -10.95 8.68
C LEU A 280 15.92 -11.58 7.35
N PRO A 281 14.98 -11.99 6.47
CA PRO A 281 15.33 -12.31 5.09
C PRO A 281 15.71 -11.02 4.33
N TYR A 282 16.71 -11.09 3.46
CA TYR A 282 17.19 -9.94 2.69
C TYR A 282 17.66 -10.36 1.29
N GLY A 283 17.13 -9.68 0.26
CA GLY A 283 17.53 -9.87 -1.13
C GLY A 283 18.52 -8.82 -1.58
N VAL A 284 19.68 -9.24 -2.12
CA VAL A 284 20.72 -8.31 -2.59
C VAL A 284 20.39 -7.85 -4.01
N ARG A 285 20.11 -6.56 -4.19
CA ARG A 285 19.75 -5.95 -5.48
C ARG A 285 20.10 -4.45 -5.52
N SER A 286 20.50 -3.92 -6.68
CA SER A 286 20.60 -2.46 -6.92
C SER A 286 19.40 -1.92 -7.70
N VAL A 287 18.99 -0.68 -7.41
CA VAL A 287 18.04 0.09 -8.24
C VAL A 287 18.57 1.49 -8.47
N ARG A 288 18.47 1.99 -9.70
CA ARG A 288 18.72 3.40 -10.00
C ARG A 288 18.01 3.83 -11.28
N VAL A 289 17.82 5.12 -11.45
CA VAL A 289 17.36 5.74 -12.71
C VAL A 289 18.57 6.26 -13.47
N ASP A 290 18.56 6.10 -14.80
CA ASP A 290 19.62 6.56 -15.69
C ASP A 290 19.03 7.15 -16.98
N GLY A 291 18.90 8.48 -17.02
CA GLY A 291 18.16 9.18 -18.06
C GLY A 291 16.74 8.61 -18.17
N THR A 292 16.42 8.00 -19.32
CA THR A 292 15.11 7.42 -19.60
C THR A 292 14.96 5.96 -19.14
N LYS A 293 16.00 5.35 -18.56
CA LYS A 293 15.98 3.94 -18.16
C LYS A 293 15.71 3.80 -16.66
N PHE A 294 14.90 2.81 -16.32
CA PHE A 294 14.81 2.29 -14.95
C PHE A 294 15.68 1.05 -14.84
N LEU A 295 16.69 1.05 -13.96
CA LEU A 295 17.66 -0.03 -13.86
C LEU A 295 17.44 -0.83 -12.58
N ILE A 296 17.35 -2.16 -12.73
CA ILE A 296 17.44 -3.12 -11.62
C ILE A 296 18.65 -4.00 -11.88
N ASN A 297 19.59 -4.06 -10.94
CA ASN A 297 20.88 -4.74 -11.10
C ASN A 297 21.60 -4.32 -12.39
N GLU A 298 21.66 -3.00 -12.62
CA GLU A 298 22.28 -2.35 -13.78
C GLU A 298 21.69 -2.74 -15.16
N LYS A 299 20.54 -3.42 -15.18
CA LYS A 299 19.86 -3.83 -16.40
C LYS A 299 18.56 -3.01 -16.61
N PRO A 300 18.27 -2.57 -17.84
CA PRO A 300 17.08 -1.80 -18.18
C PRO A 300 15.82 -2.63 -17.99
N PHE A 301 15.07 -2.35 -16.93
CA PHE A 301 13.87 -3.06 -16.53
C PHE A 301 12.62 -2.48 -17.20
N TYR A 302 11.64 -3.35 -17.48
CA TYR A 302 10.32 -2.96 -17.97
C TYR A 302 9.22 -3.49 -17.06
N PHE A 303 8.41 -2.59 -16.49
CA PHE A 303 7.29 -2.96 -15.60
C PHE A 303 6.14 -3.56 -16.42
N LYS A 304 5.68 -4.76 -16.01
CA LYS A 304 4.49 -5.43 -16.52
C LYS A 304 3.58 -5.80 -15.35
N GLY A 305 2.37 -5.27 -15.31
CA GLY A 305 1.41 -5.67 -14.29
C GLY A 305 0.27 -4.69 -14.09
N TYR A 306 0.05 -4.25 -12.85
CA TYR A 306 -1.21 -3.61 -12.47
C TYR A 306 -1.08 -2.67 -11.27
N GLY A 307 -2.00 -1.71 -11.17
CA GLY A 307 -2.46 -1.23 -9.86
C GLY A 307 -3.41 -2.27 -9.25
N LYS A 308 -3.23 -2.57 -7.96
CA LYS A 308 -4.02 -3.59 -7.24
C LYS A 308 -4.91 -2.96 -6.16
N HIS A 309 -5.74 -3.77 -5.51
CA HIS A 309 -6.33 -3.46 -4.20
C HIS A 309 -6.27 -4.68 -3.29
N GLU A 310 -6.09 -4.47 -1.97
CA GLU A 310 -6.49 -5.45 -0.96
C GLU A 310 -8.03 -5.43 -0.89
N ASP A 311 -8.69 -6.09 -1.85
CA ASP A 311 -10.15 -6.23 -1.94
C ASP A 311 -10.52 -7.68 -2.27
N THR A 312 -11.23 -8.32 -1.33
CA THR A 312 -11.78 -9.66 -1.49
C THR A 312 -13.13 -9.79 -0.80
N PHE A 313 -13.98 -10.70 -1.27
CA PHE A 313 -15.26 -10.99 -0.63
C PHE A 313 -15.16 -12.24 0.28
N PRO A 314 -15.74 -12.23 1.49
CA PRO A 314 -16.43 -11.11 2.16
C PRO A 314 -15.51 -10.24 3.02
N ASN A 315 -14.19 -10.49 3.03
CA ASN A 315 -13.24 -9.84 3.94
C ASN A 315 -13.19 -8.30 3.80
N GLY A 316 -13.67 -7.75 2.68
CA GLY A 316 -13.51 -6.35 2.31
C GLY A 316 -12.03 -6.06 2.10
N ARG A 317 -11.48 -5.18 2.93
CA ARG A 317 -10.04 -4.88 2.98
C ARG A 317 -9.25 -5.77 3.93
N GLY A 318 -9.94 -6.61 4.69
CA GLY A 318 -9.31 -7.58 5.58
C GLY A 318 -8.28 -8.43 4.85
N ILE A 319 -7.13 -8.66 5.48
CA ILE A 319 -6.06 -9.51 4.93
C ILE A 319 -6.60 -10.88 4.48
N ASN A 320 -6.10 -11.39 3.34
CA ASN A 320 -6.48 -12.68 2.80
C ASN A 320 -5.26 -13.37 2.17
N LEU A 321 -4.48 -14.08 2.99
CA LEU A 321 -3.26 -14.76 2.53
C LEU A 321 -3.51 -15.76 1.38
N PRO A 322 -4.57 -16.59 1.41
CA PRO A 322 -4.92 -17.43 0.27
C PRO A 322 -5.07 -16.64 -1.04
N MET A 323 -5.71 -15.46 -0.99
CA MET A 323 -5.84 -14.63 -2.17
C MET A 323 -4.53 -13.97 -2.57
N ASN A 324 -3.70 -13.55 -1.62
CA ASN A 324 -2.36 -13.02 -1.93
C ASN A 324 -1.55 -14.04 -2.74
N THR A 325 -1.48 -15.30 -2.28
CA THR A 325 -0.80 -16.38 -3.01
C THR A 325 -1.45 -16.67 -4.36
N LYS A 326 -2.79 -16.68 -4.43
CA LYS A 326 -3.51 -16.90 -5.69
C LYS A 326 -3.24 -15.78 -6.69
N ASP A 327 -3.22 -14.54 -6.23
CA ASP A 327 -2.93 -13.38 -7.05
C ASP A 327 -1.51 -13.49 -7.61
N ILE A 328 -0.48 -13.75 -6.78
CA ILE A 328 0.89 -13.95 -7.28
C ILE A 328 0.96 -15.09 -8.31
N SER A 329 0.26 -16.20 -8.06
CA SER A 329 0.18 -17.31 -9.01
C SER A 329 -0.43 -16.88 -10.35
N ILE A 330 -1.47 -16.05 -10.33
CA ILE A 330 -2.08 -15.47 -11.54
C ILE A 330 -1.11 -14.52 -12.24
N MET A 331 -0.40 -13.67 -11.49
CA MET A 331 0.59 -12.74 -12.05
C MET A 331 1.67 -13.49 -12.82
N LYS A 332 2.23 -14.55 -12.23
CA LYS A 332 3.22 -15.41 -12.89
C LYS A 332 2.64 -16.15 -14.10
N TRP A 333 1.40 -16.66 -14.00
CA TRP A 333 0.69 -17.26 -15.14
C TRP A 333 0.48 -16.26 -16.29
N GLN A 334 0.30 -14.98 -15.98
CA GLN A 334 0.10 -13.90 -16.94
C GLN A 334 1.42 -13.27 -17.43
N HIS A 335 2.58 -13.73 -16.94
CA HIS A 335 3.90 -13.15 -17.25
C HIS A 335 4.08 -11.68 -16.79
N ALA A 336 3.30 -11.27 -15.79
CA ALA A 336 3.52 -10.00 -15.07
C ALA A 336 4.71 -10.12 -14.11
N ASN A 337 5.35 -9.00 -13.83
CA ASN A 337 6.53 -8.92 -12.96
C ASN A 337 6.41 -7.88 -11.84
N SER A 338 5.36 -7.05 -11.85
CA SER A 338 5.23 -5.94 -10.89
C SER A 338 3.78 -5.59 -10.53
N PHE A 339 3.60 -4.87 -9.43
CA PHE A 339 2.38 -4.13 -9.14
C PHE A 339 2.64 -2.91 -8.25
N ARG A 340 1.66 -2.00 -8.16
CA ARG A 340 1.64 -0.89 -7.19
C ARG A 340 0.63 -1.16 -6.06
N THR A 341 0.98 -0.80 -4.84
CA THR A 341 0.10 -0.95 -3.65
C THR A 341 -0.99 0.13 -3.61
N SER A 342 -1.81 0.20 -4.66
CA SER A 342 -2.84 1.22 -4.79
C SER A 342 -3.94 1.03 -3.72
N HIS A 343 -4.35 2.03 -2.93
CA HIS A 343 -3.76 3.37 -2.75
C HIS A 343 -3.38 3.56 -1.28
N TYR A 344 -2.68 2.57 -0.74
CA TYR A 344 -2.29 2.47 0.66
C TYR A 344 -1.26 1.34 0.83
N PRO A 345 -0.40 1.40 1.86
CA PRO A 345 0.55 0.33 2.16
C PRO A 345 -0.16 -1.00 2.37
N TYR A 346 0.29 -2.08 1.71
CA TYR A 346 -0.29 -3.41 1.86
C TYR A 346 0.20 -4.12 3.12
N SER A 347 -0.36 -5.29 3.43
CA SER A 347 0.06 -6.13 4.56
C SER A 347 1.54 -6.51 4.49
N GLU A 348 2.22 -6.53 5.64
CA GLU A 348 3.61 -7.01 5.73
C GLU A 348 3.76 -8.43 5.17
N GLU A 349 2.74 -9.28 5.31
CA GLU A 349 2.73 -10.63 4.75
C GLU A 349 2.76 -10.63 3.22
N MET A 350 2.07 -9.69 2.55
CA MET A 350 2.15 -9.55 1.09
C MET A 350 3.53 -9.06 0.65
N MET A 351 4.11 -8.08 1.34
CA MET A 351 5.44 -7.55 1.02
C MET A 351 6.52 -8.64 1.13
N ARG A 352 6.47 -9.45 2.19
CA ARG A 352 7.33 -10.61 2.37
C ARG A 352 7.12 -11.68 1.29
N LEU A 353 5.86 -11.93 0.90
CA LEU A 353 5.56 -12.84 -0.21
C LEU A 353 6.14 -12.34 -1.53
N CYS A 354 6.15 -11.02 -1.78
CA CYS A 354 6.75 -10.44 -2.96
C CYS A 354 8.28 -10.58 -2.99
N ASP A 355 8.94 -10.47 -1.84
CA ASP A 355 10.37 -10.78 -1.73
C ASP A 355 10.66 -12.23 -2.12
N GLU A 356 9.91 -13.18 -1.56
CA GLU A 356 10.07 -14.63 -1.82
C GLU A 356 9.77 -14.99 -3.28
N GLU A 357 8.75 -14.37 -3.87
CA GLU A 357 8.26 -14.72 -5.20
C GLU A 357 8.94 -13.93 -6.34
N GLY A 358 9.75 -12.93 -6.00
CA GLY A 358 10.47 -12.09 -6.97
C GLY A 358 9.58 -11.07 -7.67
N ILE A 359 8.59 -10.49 -6.98
CA ILE A 359 7.63 -9.56 -7.58
C ILE A 359 8.04 -8.13 -7.25
N VAL A 360 8.18 -7.28 -8.26
CA VAL A 360 8.56 -5.87 -8.09
C VAL A 360 7.37 -5.06 -7.58
N VAL A 361 7.60 -4.21 -6.58
CA VAL A 361 6.55 -3.41 -5.93
C VAL A 361 6.89 -1.92 -5.98
N ILE A 362 5.90 -1.13 -6.41
CA ILE A 362 5.86 0.32 -6.17
C ILE A 362 5.03 0.52 -4.90
N ASP A 363 5.69 0.95 -3.84
CA ASP A 363 5.08 1.05 -2.52
C ASP A 363 4.52 2.47 -2.31
N GLU A 364 3.24 2.56 -2.04
CA GLU A 364 2.46 3.80 -2.07
C GLU A 364 1.88 4.13 -0.71
N THR A 365 1.92 5.42 -0.35
CA THR A 365 1.31 5.93 0.87
C THR A 365 -0.23 5.88 0.82
N THR A 366 -0.90 6.32 1.89
CA THR A 366 -2.37 6.45 1.95
C THR A 366 -2.90 7.75 1.33
N ALA A 367 -2.03 8.54 0.68
CA ALA A 367 -2.35 9.89 0.20
C ALA A 367 -3.06 9.90 -1.15
N VAL A 368 -4.33 9.49 -1.12
CA VAL A 368 -5.29 9.63 -2.22
C VAL A 368 -6.42 10.57 -1.83
N GLY A 369 -6.93 11.33 -2.80
CA GLY A 369 -7.96 12.35 -2.57
C GLY A 369 -7.41 13.69 -2.07
N VAL A 370 -6.10 13.89 -2.09
CA VAL A 370 -5.43 15.20 -1.89
C VAL A 370 -5.62 16.07 -3.14
N ASN A 371 -6.88 16.22 -3.52
CA ASN A 371 -7.35 16.88 -4.73
C ASN A 371 -8.81 17.29 -4.51
N LEU A 372 -9.04 18.56 -4.21
CA LEU A 372 -10.38 19.10 -3.96
C LEU A 372 -11.11 19.47 -5.25
N GLN A 373 -10.53 19.18 -6.42
CA GLN A 373 -11.22 19.36 -7.69
C GLN A 373 -12.24 18.24 -7.97
N PHE A 374 -12.05 17.07 -7.36
CA PHE A 374 -13.02 15.97 -7.39
C PHE A 374 -14.32 16.33 -6.65
N GLY A 375 -15.39 15.56 -6.90
CA GLY A 375 -16.67 15.72 -6.20
C GLY A 375 -17.47 16.99 -6.54
N GLY A 376 -17.06 17.75 -7.57
CA GLY A 376 -17.69 19.02 -7.96
C GLY A 376 -17.03 20.26 -7.34
N GLY A 377 -16.02 20.10 -6.49
CA GLY A 377 -15.33 21.21 -5.81
C GLY A 377 -15.98 21.64 -4.50
N ALA A 378 -15.16 21.91 -3.47
CA ALA A 378 -15.61 22.58 -2.26
C ALA A 378 -15.72 24.09 -2.49
N ASN A 379 -16.72 24.74 -1.87
CA ASN A 379 -16.96 26.17 -2.03
C ASN A 379 -17.01 26.88 -0.67
N PHE A 380 -16.44 28.07 -0.58
CA PHE A 380 -16.56 29.00 0.55
C PHE A 380 -16.84 30.41 0.03
N GLY A 381 -17.82 31.11 0.59
CA GLY A 381 -18.18 32.47 0.15
C GLY A 381 -18.68 32.58 -1.31
N GLY A 382 -19.01 31.47 -1.97
CA GLY A 382 -19.36 31.44 -3.39
C GLY A 382 -18.17 31.19 -4.34
N GLU A 383 -16.95 31.13 -3.82
CA GLU A 383 -15.73 30.79 -4.57
C GLU A 383 -15.29 29.35 -4.30
N ARG A 384 -14.63 28.74 -5.29
CA ARG A 384 -14.11 27.37 -5.18
C ARG A 384 -12.82 27.38 -4.38
N ILE A 385 -12.73 26.48 -3.41
CA ILE A 385 -11.57 26.33 -2.53
C ILE A 385 -10.47 25.56 -3.29
N GLY A 386 -9.27 26.12 -3.35
CA GLY A 386 -8.09 25.45 -3.90
C GLY A 386 -7.65 24.28 -3.01
N THR A 387 -7.09 23.23 -3.60
CA THR A 387 -6.68 22.02 -2.85
C THR A 387 -5.76 22.35 -1.67
N PHE A 388 -4.77 23.20 -1.89
CA PHE A 388 -3.75 23.58 -0.90
C PHE A 388 -4.00 24.95 -0.26
N ASP A 389 -5.26 25.42 -0.27
CA ASP A 389 -5.67 26.55 0.54
C ASP A 389 -5.35 26.28 2.02
N LYS A 390 -4.64 27.20 2.69
CA LYS A 390 -4.11 26.96 4.03
C LYS A 390 -5.19 26.92 5.11
N GLU A 391 -6.31 27.60 4.92
CA GLU A 391 -7.37 27.72 5.92
C GLU A 391 -8.53 26.75 5.67
N HIS A 392 -8.81 26.46 4.40
CA HIS A 392 -10.01 25.72 4.00
C HIS A 392 -9.72 24.47 3.17
N GLY A 393 -8.48 24.32 2.68
CA GLY A 393 -8.03 23.17 1.90
C GLY A 393 -7.65 21.98 2.77
N VAL A 394 -6.83 21.09 2.19
CA VAL A 394 -6.36 19.88 2.89
C VAL A 394 -5.45 20.24 4.08
N GLN A 395 -5.62 19.52 5.18
CA GLN A 395 -4.87 19.68 6.43
C GLN A 395 -4.05 18.41 6.74
N THR A 396 -3.49 17.81 5.69
CA THR A 396 -2.93 16.45 5.71
C THR A 396 -1.42 16.40 5.81
N GLN A 397 -0.69 17.50 5.55
CA GLN A 397 0.77 17.44 5.32
C GLN A 397 1.55 16.82 6.49
N GLU A 398 1.25 17.19 7.73
CA GLU A 398 1.95 16.63 8.90
C GLU A 398 1.67 15.14 9.06
N HIS A 399 0.41 14.73 8.95
CA HIS A 399 0.05 13.31 8.97
C HIS A 399 0.65 12.54 7.77
N HIS A 400 0.78 13.18 6.61
CA HIS A 400 1.44 12.61 5.42
C HIS A 400 2.92 12.34 5.70
N LYS A 401 3.62 13.23 6.41
CA LYS A 401 5.01 12.99 6.85
C LYS A 401 5.08 11.79 7.79
N ASP A 402 4.12 11.62 8.70
CA ASP A 402 4.05 10.45 9.59
C ASP A 402 3.89 9.16 8.79
N VAL A 403 2.96 9.14 7.81
CA VAL A 403 2.76 7.99 6.93
C VAL A 403 4.02 7.63 6.16
N ILE A 404 4.76 8.63 5.63
CA ILE A 404 6.05 8.38 4.94
C ILE A 404 7.09 7.79 5.90
N ARG A 405 7.21 8.33 7.12
CA ARG A 405 8.12 7.81 8.14
C ARG A 405 7.83 6.36 8.48
N ASP A 406 6.56 6.06 8.76
CA ASP A 406 6.12 4.75 9.20
C ASP A 406 6.22 3.71 8.08
N LEU A 407 5.86 4.09 6.85
CA LEU A 407 5.97 3.24 5.66
C LEU A 407 7.42 2.84 5.37
N ILE A 408 8.30 3.84 5.23
CA ILE A 408 9.72 3.58 4.91
C ILE A 408 10.38 2.82 6.07
N SER A 409 10.06 3.17 7.31
CA SER A 409 10.55 2.43 8.50
C SER A 409 10.12 0.96 8.53
N ARG A 410 8.96 0.63 7.95
CA ARG A 410 8.46 -0.74 7.85
C ARG A 410 9.15 -1.51 6.72
N ASP A 411 9.26 -0.92 5.53
CA ASP A 411 9.57 -1.65 4.29
C ASP A 411 10.96 -1.38 3.68
N LYS A 412 11.80 -0.59 4.35
CA LYS A 412 13.17 -0.25 3.91
C LYS A 412 14.07 -1.43 3.55
N ASN A 413 13.81 -2.63 4.09
CA ASN A 413 14.64 -3.81 3.84
C ASN A 413 14.07 -4.73 2.76
N HIS A 414 12.85 -4.49 2.28
CA HIS A 414 12.23 -5.34 1.26
C HIS A 414 12.93 -5.15 -0.09
N ALA A 415 13.39 -6.25 -0.69
CA ALA A 415 14.06 -6.25 -1.99
C ALA A 415 13.06 -6.05 -3.14
N CYS A 416 11.80 -6.42 -2.94
CA CYS A 416 10.71 -6.18 -3.88
C CYS A 416 10.38 -4.70 -4.05
N VAL A 417 10.56 -3.85 -3.04
CA VAL A 417 10.23 -2.42 -3.10
C VAL A 417 11.30 -1.66 -3.89
N VAL A 418 10.93 -1.19 -5.09
CA VAL A 418 11.87 -0.53 -6.02
C VAL A 418 11.66 0.98 -6.12
N MET A 419 10.49 1.48 -5.72
CA MET A 419 10.12 2.89 -5.86
C MET A 419 9.03 3.25 -4.86
N TRP A 420 9.10 4.46 -4.30
CA TRP A 420 8.09 5.01 -3.38
C TRP A 420 7.14 5.96 -4.13
N SER A 421 5.83 5.73 -4.02
CA SER A 421 4.79 6.64 -4.53
C SER A 421 4.25 7.51 -3.38
N ILE A 422 4.52 8.81 -3.45
CA ILE A 422 4.18 9.78 -2.40
C ILE A 422 2.68 10.00 -2.30
N ALA A 423 1.96 10.02 -3.42
CA ALA A 423 0.52 10.25 -3.48
C ALA A 423 -0.07 9.73 -4.80
N ASN A 424 -1.37 9.47 -4.78
CA ASN A 424 -2.15 9.12 -5.96
C ASN A 424 -3.13 10.23 -6.35
N GLU A 425 -3.04 10.66 -7.60
CA GLU A 425 -3.86 11.68 -8.24
C GLU A 425 -4.09 12.96 -7.40
N PRO A 426 -3.03 13.52 -6.76
CA PRO A 426 -3.19 14.80 -6.11
C PRO A 426 -3.41 15.90 -7.15
N ASP A 427 -3.79 17.10 -6.68
CA ASP A 427 -3.88 18.29 -7.54
C ASP A 427 -2.48 18.85 -7.88
N SER A 428 -1.65 18.05 -8.55
CA SER A 428 -0.20 18.28 -8.68
C SER A 428 0.20 19.46 -9.56
N ALA A 429 -0.75 20.02 -10.30
CA ALA A 429 -0.56 21.19 -11.15
C ALA A 429 -1.11 22.50 -10.53
N ALA A 430 -1.69 22.43 -9.33
CA ALA A 430 -2.27 23.60 -8.68
C ALA A 430 -1.24 24.43 -7.89
N GLU A 431 -1.63 25.67 -7.61
CA GLU A 431 -0.91 26.54 -6.68
C GLU A 431 -0.75 25.87 -5.31
N GLY A 432 0.44 25.94 -4.73
CA GLY A 432 0.80 25.30 -3.47
C GLY A 432 1.19 23.82 -3.57
N ALA A 433 0.99 23.15 -4.72
CA ALA A 433 1.33 21.73 -4.88
C ALA A 433 2.82 21.45 -4.65
N TYR A 434 3.71 22.24 -5.26
CA TYR A 434 5.15 22.08 -5.08
C TYR A 434 5.56 22.23 -3.61
N ASP A 435 5.07 23.27 -2.92
CA ASP A 435 5.39 23.52 -1.51
C ASP A 435 4.80 22.46 -0.58
N TYR A 436 3.67 21.86 -0.96
CA TYR A 436 3.10 20.73 -0.25
C TYR A 436 3.99 19.48 -0.39
N PHE A 437 4.43 19.14 -1.61
CA PHE A 437 5.12 17.89 -1.88
C PHE A 437 6.63 17.93 -1.68
N LYS A 438 7.29 19.06 -1.92
CA LYS A 438 8.76 19.18 -1.78
C LYS A 438 9.30 18.63 -0.45
N PRO A 439 8.78 19.01 0.74
CA PRO A 439 9.26 18.46 2.00
C PRO A 439 8.96 16.96 2.16
N LEU A 440 7.94 16.42 1.48
CA LEU A 440 7.59 14.99 1.53
C LEU A 440 8.58 14.16 0.70
N TYR A 441 8.97 14.65 -0.47
CA TYR A 441 10.02 14.04 -1.29
C TYR A 441 11.37 14.09 -0.59
N ASP A 442 11.72 15.23 0.01
CA ASP A 442 12.97 15.38 0.76
C ASP A 442 13.00 14.37 1.92
N LEU A 443 11.91 14.28 2.69
CA LEU A 443 11.78 13.34 3.80
C LEU A 443 11.89 11.88 3.33
N ALA A 444 11.23 11.49 2.23
CA ALA A 444 11.32 10.14 1.70
C ALA A 444 12.76 9.77 1.32
N ARG A 445 13.47 10.68 0.64
CA ARG A 445 14.88 10.50 0.26
C ARG A 445 15.82 10.52 1.46
N GLU A 446 15.52 11.31 2.49
CA GLU A 446 16.28 11.35 3.74
C GLU A 446 16.20 10.01 4.46
N LEU A 447 14.98 9.50 4.64
CA LEU A 447 14.70 8.32 5.47
C LEU A 447 15.01 6.99 4.80
N ASP A 448 14.88 6.89 3.47
CA ASP A 448 15.20 5.66 2.77
C ASP A 448 16.73 5.45 2.76
N PRO A 449 17.26 4.42 3.45
CA PRO A 449 18.69 4.16 3.49
C PRO A 449 19.25 3.73 2.12
N GLN A 450 18.40 3.20 1.24
CA GLN A 450 18.80 2.75 -0.10
C GLN A 450 18.68 3.83 -1.17
N LYS A 451 18.13 5.01 -0.83
CA LYS A 451 17.95 6.16 -1.75
C LYS A 451 17.22 5.77 -3.04
N ARG A 452 16.16 4.95 -2.91
CA ARG A 452 15.38 4.46 -4.05
C ARG A 452 14.62 5.61 -4.73
N PRO A 453 14.23 5.41 -6.01
CA PRO A 453 13.39 6.36 -6.71
C PRO A 453 12.11 6.75 -5.95
N CYS A 454 11.74 8.01 -6.04
CA CYS A 454 10.49 8.56 -5.53
C CYS A 454 9.64 9.11 -6.68
N THR A 455 8.33 8.95 -6.60
CA THR A 455 7.36 9.41 -7.60
C THR A 455 6.06 9.90 -6.96
N LEU A 456 5.20 10.52 -7.76
CA LEU A 456 3.78 10.71 -7.48
C LEU A 456 3.01 10.25 -8.72
N VAL A 457 1.82 9.68 -8.52
CA VAL A 457 0.98 9.19 -9.61
C VAL A 457 0.07 10.33 -10.09
N SER A 458 0.35 10.84 -11.29
CA SER A 458 -0.26 12.06 -11.81
C SER A 458 -1.63 11.82 -12.43
N VAL A 459 -2.61 12.61 -12.01
CA VAL A 459 -3.98 12.63 -12.55
C VAL A 459 -4.00 13.00 -14.04
N GLN A 460 -5.02 12.56 -14.77
CA GLN A 460 -5.27 12.99 -16.14
C GLN A 460 -5.49 14.52 -16.21
N GLY A 461 -4.95 15.16 -17.25
CA GLY A 461 -5.08 16.61 -17.48
C GLY A 461 -3.81 17.38 -17.13
N THR A 462 -2.97 16.82 -16.27
CA THR A 462 -1.62 17.31 -16.00
C THR A 462 -0.70 17.12 -17.21
N THR A 463 0.20 18.08 -17.44
CA THR A 463 1.20 18.05 -18.53
C THR A 463 2.62 18.14 -17.99
N ALA A 464 3.62 17.87 -18.82
CA ALA A 464 5.03 17.96 -18.43
C ALA A 464 5.42 19.34 -17.87
N ASP A 465 4.85 20.42 -18.41
CA ASP A 465 5.13 21.79 -17.98
C ASP A 465 4.41 22.19 -16.68
N THR A 466 3.28 21.56 -16.36
CA THR A 466 2.40 21.98 -15.24
C THR A 466 2.56 21.11 -14.00
N ASP A 467 2.98 19.85 -14.16
CA ASP A 467 3.11 18.91 -13.04
C ASP A 467 4.28 19.26 -12.11
N CYS A 468 4.03 19.37 -10.80
CA CYS A 468 5.12 19.41 -9.83
C CYS A 468 5.95 18.09 -9.81
N SER A 469 5.35 16.97 -10.26
CA SER A 469 6.04 15.68 -10.45
C SER A 469 7.21 15.80 -11.43
N SER A 470 7.10 16.65 -12.46
CA SER A 470 8.15 16.84 -13.45
C SER A 470 9.47 17.29 -12.82
N GLN A 471 9.44 18.02 -11.70
CA GLN A 471 10.63 18.43 -10.97
C GLN A 471 10.99 17.46 -9.84
N LEU A 472 10.00 17.01 -9.05
CA LEU A 472 10.23 16.27 -7.81
C LEU A 472 10.51 14.77 -7.98
N SER A 473 9.89 14.16 -8.99
CA SER A 473 9.92 12.70 -9.20
C SER A 473 11.12 12.25 -10.02
N ASP A 474 11.66 11.08 -9.69
CA ASP A 474 12.69 10.41 -10.50
C ASP A 474 12.10 9.69 -11.72
N VAL A 475 10.86 9.21 -11.58
CA VAL A 475 10.07 8.51 -12.61
C VAL A 475 8.72 9.18 -12.73
N ILE A 476 8.24 9.38 -13.95
CA ILE A 476 6.90 9.93 -14.19
C ILE A 476 5.88 8.78 -14.26
N CYS A 477 4.95 8.76 -13.32
CA CYS A 477 3.87 7.77 -13.26
C CYS A 477 2.55 8.42 -13.68
N LEU A 478 1.95 7.94 -14.76
CA LEU A 478 0.74 8.53 -15.34
C LEU A 478 -0.48 7.64 -15.15
N ASN A 479 -1.58 8.25 -14.74
CA ASN A 479 -2.91 7.67 -14.83
C ASN A 479 -3.63 8.27 -16.03
N ARG A 480 -3.88 7.48 -17.08
CA ARG A 480 -4.45 7.97 -18.33
C ARG A 480 -5.57 7.06 -18.83
N TYR A 481 -6.64 7.68 -19.30
CA TYR A 481 -7.88 7.01 -19.68
C TYR A 481 -8.36 7.42 -21.08
N TYR A 482 -7.41 7.63 -22.00
CA TYR A 482 -7.70 7.83 -23.43
C TYR A 482 -8.39 6.58 -24.01
N GLY A 483 -9.60 6.75 -24.53
CA GLY A 483 -10.49 5.67 -24.96
C GLY A 483 -11.48 5.20 -23.90
N TRP A 484 -11.52 5.84 -22.72
CA TRP A 484 -12.56 5.60 -21.73
C TRP A 484 -13.23 6.91 -21.33
N TYR A 485 -12.82 7.52 -20.22
CA TYR A 485 -13.34 8.82 -19.76
C TYR A 485 -13.07 9.94 -20.77
N PHE A 486 -11.98 9.83 -21.53
CA PHE A 486 -11.56 10.84 -22.49
C PHE A 486 -11.51 10.22 -23.89
N GLY A 487 -12.47 10.57 -24.73
CA GLY A 487 -12.54 10.13 -26.13
C GLY A 487 -13.39 8.89 -26.40
N GLY A 488 -13.81 8.13 -25.37
CA GLY A 488 -14.69 6.97 -25.58
C GLY A 488 -16.02 7.34 -26.26
N PRO A 489 -16.54 6.53 -27.21
CA PRO A 489 -16.00 5.25 -27.65
C PRO A 489 -14.92 5.32 -28.76
N ASP A 490 -14.55 6.51 -29.25
CA ASP A 490 -13.66 6.69 -30.41
C ASP A 490 -12.17 6.47 -30.05
N LEU A 491 -11.64 5.31 -30.43
CA LEU A 491 -10.28 4.91 -30.14
C LEU A 491 -9.23 5.60 -31.05
N GLU A 492 -9.58 6.03 -32.27
CA GLU A 492 -8.63 6.67 -33.19
C GLU A 492 -8.31 8.10 -32.75
N VAL A 493 -9.33 8.85 -32.33
CA VAL A 493 -9.16 10.18 -31.72
C VAL A 493 -8.37 10.08 -30.42
N SER A 494 -8.68 9.05 -29.62
CA SER A 494 -8.00 8.78 -28.36
C SER A 494 -6.51 8.44 -28.56
N GLU A 495 -6.18 7.64 -29.57
CA GLU A 495 -4.79 7.30 -29.96
C GLU A 495 -3.98 8.56 -30.27
N THR A 496 -4.56 9.47 -31.04
CA THR A 496 -3.92 10.74 -31.42
C THR A 496 -3.67 11.62 -30.20
N GLY A 497 -4.65 11.70 -29.29
CA GLY A 497 -4.54 12.44 -28.02
C GLY A 497 -3.43 11.90 -27.12
N LEU A 498 -3.41 10.57 -26.92
CA LEU A 498 -2.39 9.90 -26.12
C LEU A 498 -0.99 10.12 -26.70
N ARG A 499 -0.80 9.88 -27.99
CA ARG A 499 0.49 10.05 -28.69
C ARG A 499 1.01 11.48 -28.59
N LYS A 500 0.13 12.46 -28.72
CA LYS A 500 0.48 13.88 -28.56
C LYS A 500 0.95 14.18 -27.14
N GLU A 501 0.23 13.75 -26.12
CA GLU A 501 0.61 13.99 -24.72
C GLU A 501 1.95 13.29 -24.40
N LEU A 502 2.09 12.02 -24.78
CA LEU A 502 3.29 11.24 -24.47
C LEU A 502 4.54 11.81 -25.15
N SER A 503 4.41 12.33 -26.37
CA SER A 503 5.51 13.04 -27.05
C SER A 503 5.99 14.26 -26.26
N ASP A 504 5.10 14.94 -25.54
CA ASP A 504 5.43 16.09 -24.69
C ASP A 504 6.20 15.65 -23.44
N TRP A 505 5.75 14.57 -22.79
CA TRP A 505 6.43 13.99 -21.63
C TRP A 505 7.87 13.55 -21.93
N GLY A 506 8.15 13.11 -23.16
CA GLY A 506 9.48 12.74 -23.62
C GLY A 506 10.52 13.87 -23.50
N LYS A 507 10.09 15.15 -23.45
CA LYS A 507 10.98 16.31 -23.31
C LYS A 507 11.74 16.34 -21.98
N LEU A 508 11.24 15.67 -20.94
CA LEU A 508 11.86 15.66 -19.62
C LEU A 508 13.13 14.80 -19.56
N GLY A 509 13.31 13.86 -20.50
CA GLY A 509 14.43 12.91 -20.48
C GLY A 509 14.40 11.95 -19.27
N LYS A 510 13.23 11.80 -18.62
CA LYS A 510 12.98 10.88 -17.49
C LYS A 510 12.25 9.62 -17.96
N PRO A 511 12.31 8.51 -17.21
CA PRO A 511 11.49 7.33 -17.49
C PRO A 511 10.02 7.66 -17.22
N VAL A 512 9.14 7.21 -18.11
CA VAL A 512 7.68 7.35 -17.99
C VAL A 512 7.08 5.95 -17.86
N MET A 513 6.07 5.78 -17.01
CA MET A 513 5.26 4.57 -16.99
C MET A 513 3.80 4.88 -16.74
N PHE A 514 2.93 4.01 -17.24
CA PHE A 514 1.49 4.09 -16.97
C PHE A 514 1.18 3.25 -15.75
N THR A 515 0.74 3.89 -14.67
CA THR A 515 0.37 3.23 -13.42
C THR A 515 -1.11 2.89 -13.32
N GLU A 516 -1.93 3.54 -14.15
CA GLU A 516 -3.34 3.20 -14.38
C GLU A 516 -3.76 3.54 -15.80
N TYR A 517 -4.42 2.58 -16.45
CA TYR A 517 -5.17 2.73 -17.69
C TYR A 517 -6.10 1.51 -17.84
N GLY A 518 -7.34 1.73 -18.26
CA GLY A 518 -8.34 0.66 -18.37
C GLY A 518 -9.76 1.15 -18.62
N ALA A 519 -10.62 0.25 -19.10
CA ALA A 519 -12.03 0.48 -19.38
C ALA A 519 -12.91 -0.43 -18.51
N ASP A 520 -14.01 0.09 -17.95
CA ASP A 520 -14.93 -0.75 -17.17
C ASP A 520 -15.52 -1.81 -18.11
N THR A 521 -15.55 -3.06 -17.65
CA THR A 521 -15.94 -4.22 -18.44
C THR A 521 -16.71 -5.19 -17.58
N VAL A 522 -17.98 -5.45 -17.94
CA VAL A 522 -18.79 -6.43 -17.21
C VAL A 522 -18.59 -7.77 -17.89
N SER A 523 -18.00 -8.73 -17.16
CA SER A 523 -17.71 -10.04 -17.74
C SER A 523 -18.98 -10.71 -18.27
N GLY A 524 -18.89 -11.28 -19.47
CA GLY A 524 -20.00 -11.87 -20.20
C GLY A 524 -20.77 -10.90 -21.12
N LEU A 525 -20.47 -9.60 -21.12
CA LEU A 525 -20.96 -8.70 -22.16
C LEU A 525 -20.04 -8.78 -23.38
N HIS A 526 -20.63 -9.15 -24.51
CA HIS A 526 -19.92 -9.31 -25.78
C HIS A 526 -20.68 -8.66 -26.92
N ASP A 527 -19.93 -8.12 -27.89
CA ASP A 527 -20.45 -7.78 -29.22
C ASP A 527 -19.35 -7.95 -30.27
N THR A 528 -19.69 -8.47 -31.43
CA THR A 528 -18.77 -8.56 -32.58
C THR A 528 -18.33 -7.20 -33.10
N THR A 529 -19.17 -6.18 -32.95
CA THR A 529 -18.81 -4.77 -33.15
C THR A 529 -18.84 -4.14 -31.76
N SER A 530 -17.67 -4.04 -31.16
CA SER A 530 -17.53 -3.72 -29.74
C SER A 530 -18.25 -2.42 -29.36
N VAL A 531 -18.68 -2.36 -28.11
CA VAL A 531 -19.17 -1.13 -27.47
C VAL A 531 -18.59 -1.04 -26.07
N MET A 532 -18.54 0.17 -25.50
CA MET A 532 -18.09 0.35 -24.12
C MET A 532 -18.78 -0.63 -23.17
N TYR A 533 -18.03 -1.15 -22.19
CA TYR A 533 -18.41 -2.23 -21.25
C TYR A 533 -18.33 -3.68 -21.77
N THR A 534 -18.17 -3.93 -23.08
CA THR A 534 -17.93 -5.31 -23.56
C THR A 534 -16.48 -5.75 -23.39
N GLU A 535 -16.26 -7.06 -23.34
CA GLU A 535 -14.91 -7.63 -23.24
C GLU A 535 -14.06 -7.31 -24.48
N GLU A 536 -14.66 -7.24 -25.68
CA GLU A 536 -13.98 -6.82 -26.92
C GLU A 536 -13.47 -5.39 -26.83
N TYR A 537 -14.30 -4.45 -26.36
CA TYR A 537 -13.88 -3.05 -26.24
C TYR A 537 -12.72 -2.90 -25.25
N GLN A 538 -12.72 -3.68 -24.16
CA GLN A 538 -11.59 -3.71 -23.23
C GLN A 538 -10.30 -4.10 -23.93
N VAL A 539 -10.33 -5.15 -24.76
CA VAL A 539 -9.15 -5.60 -25.52
C VAL A 539 -8.70 -4.53 -26.51
N GLU A 540 -9.61 -3.99 -27.32
CA GLU A 540 -9.31 -2.96 -28.32
C GLU A 540 -8.75 -1.67 -27.68
N TYR A 541 -9.29 -1.27 -26.53
CA TYR A 541 -8.77 -0.17 -25.72
C TYR A 541 -7.29 -0.40 -25.36
N TYR A 542 -6.95 -1.59 -24.86
CA TYR A 542 -5.59 -1.91 -24.47
C TYR A 542 -4.66 -2.05 -25.68
N GLU A 543 -5.13 -2.62 -26.79
CA GLU A 543 -4.39 -2.69 -28.05
C GLU A 543 -3.98 -1.31 -28.55
N MET A 544 -4.91 -0.35 -28.56
CA MET A 544 -4.64 1.03 -28.96
C MET A 544 -3.59 1.69 -28.04
N ASN A 545 -3.78 1.61 -26.72
CA ASN A 545 -2.85 2.25 -25.77
C ASN A 545 -1.45 1.63 -25.86
N ASN A 546 -1.37 0.29 -25.84
CA ASN A 546 -0.11 -0.44 -25.89
C ASN A 546 0.66 -0.21 -27.21
N LYS A 547 -0.06 -0.08 -28.34
CA LYS A 547 0.55 0.32 -29.62
C LYS A 547 1.30 1.64 -29.50
N VAL A 548 0.70 2.65 -28.85
CA VAL A 548 1.35 3.95 -28.66
C VAL A 548 2.53 3.82 -27.67
N PHE A 549 2.38 3.07 -26.58
CA PHE A 549 3.48 2.85 -25.62
C PHE A 549 4.71 2.22 -26.28
N ASP A 550 4.49 1.40 -27.32
CA ASP A 550 5.54 0.73 -28.08
C ASP A 550 6.39 1.63 -28.97
N GLU A 551 5.96 2.86 -29.20
CA GLU A 551 6.66 3.82 -30.04
C GLU A 551 7.68 4.69 -29.28
N PHE A 552 7.62 4.71 -27.94
CA PHE A 552 8.43 5.61 -27.12
C PHE A 552 9.38 4.84 -26.21
N ASP A 553 10.68 4.94 -26.49
CA ASP A 553 11.74 4.21 -25.76
C ASP A 553 11.88 4.64 -24.29
N PHE A 554 11.38 5.83 -23.92
CA PHE A 554 11.37 6.31 -22.54
C PHE A 554 10.17 5.78 -21.73
N VAL A 555 9.22 5.08 -22.37
CA VAL A 555 8.17 4.36 -21.64
C VAL A 555 8.75 3.05 -21.13
N VAL A 556 8.93 2.96 -19.82
CA VAL A 556 9.58 1.84 -19.12
C VAL A 556 8.58 0.93 -18.40
N GLY A 557 7.28 1.14 -18.55
CA GLY A 557 6.32 0.31 -17.84
C GLY A 557 4.87 0.51 -18.23
N GLU A 558 4.13 -0.60 -18.16
CA GLU A 558 2.69 -0.66 -18.30
C GLU A 558 2.06 -1.43 -17.12
N GLN A 559 1.31 -0.72 -16.29
CA GLN A 559 0.51 -1.27 -15.20
C GLN A 559 -0.97 -0.95 -15.43
N ALA A 560 -1.73 -1.97 -15.83
CA ALA A 560 -3.16 -1.86 -16.08
C ALA A 560 -3.93 -1.48 -14.81
N TRP A 561 -5.04 -0.74 -14.98
CA TRP A 561 -6.00 -0.52 -13.91
C TRP A 561 -7.29 -1.29 -14.20
N ASN A 562 -7.70 -2.27 -13.40
CA ASN A 562 -7.06 -2.83 -12.19
C ASN A 562 -6.67 -4.29 -12.43
N PHE A 563 -5.94 -4.90 -11.51
CA PHE A 563 -5.80 -6.36 -11.46
C PHE A 563 -7.17 -7.05 -11.43
N ALA A 564 -8.03 -6.73 -10.45
CA ALA A 564 -9.33 -7.36 -10.31
C ALA A 564 -10.44 -6.32 -10.09
N ASP A 565 -11.68 -6.67 -10.42
CA ASP A 565 -12.85 -5.87 -10.03
C ASP A 565 -12.91 -5.74 -8.50
N PHE A 566 -13.33 -4.58 -8.00
CA PHE A 566 -13.32 -4.28 -6.57
C PHE A 566 -14.49 -3.36 -6.16
N ALA A 567 -14.76 -3.27 -4.86
CA ALA A 567 -15.91 -2.52 -4.36
C ALA A 567 -15.64 -1.00 -4.29
N THR A 568 -16.69 -0.22 -4.58
CA THR A 568 -16.69 1.25 -4.48
C THR A 568 -17.91 1.73 -3.72
N SER A 569 -17.92 2.99 -3.30
CA SER A 569 -19.17 3.68 -2.96
C SER A 569 -20.18 3.60 -4.11
N GLN A 570 -21.47 3.58 -3.79
CA GLN A 570 -22.51 3.54 -4.82
C GLN A 570 -22.53 4.85 -5.63
N SER A 571 -22.66 4.72 -6.94
CA SER A 571 -22.79 5.83 -7.88
C SER A 571 -23.34 5.32 -9.22
N LEU A 572 -23.92 6.21 -10.02
CA LEU A 572 -24.42 5.88 -11.36
C LEU A 572 -23.31 5.35 -12.28
N LEU A 573 -22.07 5.82 -12.08
CA LEU A 573 -20.90 5.39 -12.87
C LEU A 573 -20.30 4.06 -12.40
N ARG A 574 -20.89 3.40 -11.39
CA ARG A 574 -20.32 2.20 -10.76
C ARG A 574 -21.32 1.06 -10.76
N VAL A 575 -21.13 0.16 -11.72
CA VAL A 575 -21.93 -1.08 -11.85
C VAL A 575 -21.45 -2.08 -10.79
N GLN A 576 -21.99 -1.95 -9.57
CA GLN A 576 -21.64 -2.79 -8.41
C GLN A 576 -20.13 -2.77 -8.12
N GLY A 577 -19.56 -1.59 -7.97
CA GLY A 577 -18.11 -1.40 -7.84
C GLY A 577 -17.44 -0.97 -9.15
N ASN A 578 -16.11 -0.97 -9.14
CA ASN A 578 -15.29 -0.69 -10.30
C ASN A 578 -15.11 -1.98 -11.11
N LYS A 579 -15.28 -1.89 -12.44
CA LYS A 579 -15.29 -3.04 -13.36
C LYS A 579 -14.12 -3.02 -14.34
N LYS A 580 -13.10 -2.19 -14.09
CA LYS A 580 -11.90 -2.12 -14.96
C LYS A 580 -10.95 -3.31 -14.78
N GLY A 581 -11.24 -4.23 -13.86
CA GLY A 581 -10.39 -5.39 -13.59
C GLY A 581 -10.13 -6.22 -14.85
N LEU A 582 -8.89 -6.71 -15.02
CA LEU A 582 -8.60 -7.77 -15.99
C LEU A 582 -9.20 -9.11 -15.53
N PHE A 583 -9.30 -9.28 -14.22
CA PHE A 583 -9.99 -10.39 -13.58
C PHE A 583 -11.26 -9.89 -12.86
N THR A 584 -12.22 -10.77 -12.69
CA THR A 584 -13.36 -10.53 -11.79
C THR A 584 -12.90 -10.48 -10.33
N ARG A 585 -13.76 -10.01 -9.43
CA ARG A 585 -13.47 -9.91 -7.98
C ARG A 585 -13.05 -11.25 -7.36
N ASP A 586 -13.59 -12.35 -7.87
CA ASP A 586 -13.29 -13.73 -7.51
C ASP A 586 -12.19 -14.40 -8.39
N ARG A 587 -11.36 -13.56 -9.04
CA ARG A 587 -10.13 -13.93 -9.75
C ARG A 587 -10.36 -14.82 -10.99
N LYS A 588 -11.49 -14.64 -11.69
CA LYS A 588 -11.72 -15.28 -12.99
C LYS A 588 -11.26 -14.35 -14.12
N PRO A 589 -10.52 -14.84 -15.12
CA PRO A 589 -10.04 -14.00 -16.21
C PRO A 589 -11.21 -13.55 -17.09
N LYS A 590 -11.25 -12.26 -17.42
CA LYS A 590 -11.97 -11.76 -18.61
C LYS A 590 -11.10 -12.04 -19.86
N MET A 591 -11.63 -11.79 -21.06
CA MET A 591 -10.88 -11.97 -22.31
C MET A 591 -9.55 -11.21 -22.33
N VAL A 592 -9.54 -9.99 -21.81
CA VAL A 592 -8.33 -9.15 -21.74
C VAL A 592 -7.19 -9.78 -20.95
N ALA A 593 -7.48 -10.65 -19.97
CA ALA A 593 -6.44 -11.29 -19.20
C ALA A 593 -5.58 -12.20 -20.09
N HIS A 594 -6.21 -12.85 -21.08
CA HIS A 594 -5.52 -13.68 -22.08
C HIS A 594 -4.76 -12.83 -23.10
N TYR A 595 -5.28 -11.67 -23.49
CA TYR A 595 -4.56 -10.70 -24.32
C TYR A 595 -3.23 -10.29 -23.66
N PHE A 596 -3.28 -9.81 -22.41
CA PHE A 596 -2.07 -9.41 -21.69
C PHE A 596 -1.13 -10.57 -21.43
N ARG A 597 -1.65 -11.76 -21.14
CA ARG A 597 -0.81 -12.96 -21.02
C ARG A 597 0.02 -13.21 -22.28
N ASN A 598 -0.60 -13.11 -23.45
CA ASN A 598 0.08 -13.30 -24.72
C ASN A 598 1.11 -12.19 -24.97
N ARG A 599 0.73 -10.92 -24.78
CA ARG A 599 1.64 -9.77 -24.94
C ARG A 599 2.85 -9.86 -24.00
N TRP A 600 2.62 -10.01 -22.70
CA TRP A 600 3.67 -10.02 -21.68
C TRP A 600 4.58 -11.24 -21.75
N SER A 601 4.13 -12.36 -22.35
CA SER A 601 5.00 -13.50 -22.62
C SER A 601 6.10 -13.20 -23.65
N ALA A 602 5.86 -12.25 -24.56
CA ALA A 602 6.80 -11.83 -25.60
C ALA A 602 7.70 -10.65 -25.18
N ILE A 603 7.42 -10.02 -24.04
CA ILE A 603 8.17 -8.88 -23.51
C ILE A 603 9.08 -9.36 -22.39
N PRO A 604 10.41 -9.28 -22.51
CA PRO A 604 11.33 -9.69 -21.46
C PRO A 604 11.28 -8.71 -20.27
N GLU A 605 11.68 -9.17 -19.07
CA GLU A 605 11.82 -8.31 -17.88
C GLU A 605 12.89 -7.23 -18.10
N PHE A 606 13.93 -7.55 -18.86
CA PHE A 606 15.06 -6.67 -19.13
C PHE A 606 15.30 -6.49 -20.62
N GLY A 607 15.65 -5.27 -21.03
CA GLY A 607 16.14 -4.98 -22.38
C GLY A 607 15.07 -5.00 -23.49
N TYR A 608 13.80 -4.70 -23.16
CA TYR A 608 12.70 -4.80 -24.13
C TYR A 608 12.89 -3.95 -25.39
N LYS A 609 13.23 -2.66 -25.24
CA LYS A 609 13.37 -1.69 -26.37
C LYS A 609 14.78 -1.09 -26.48
N THR A 610 15.75 -1.62 -25.76
CA THR A 610 17.12 -1.11 -25.82
C THR A 610 17.80 -1.62 -27.08
N LYS A 611 17.92 -0.75 -28.10
CA LYS A 611 18.84 -0.95 -29.23
C LYS A 611 20.30 -0.81 -28.80
#